data_AF-A0A954PHA7-F1
#
_entry.id   AF-A0A954PHA7-F1
#
_cell.length_a   1.000
_cell.length_b   1.000
_cell.length_c   1.000
_cell.angle_alpha   90.00
_cell.angle_beta   90.00
_cell.angle_gamma   90.00
#
_symmetry.space_group_name_H-M   'P 1'
#
loop_
_entity.id
_entity.type
_entity.pdbx_description
1 polymer ?
#
loop_
_entity_poly.entity_id
_entity_poly.type
_entity_poly.pdbx_seq_one_letter_code
_entity_poly.pdbx_strand_id
1 'polypeptide(L)' 'LMERRLNSWMRAPRESDGNPSERIRKIVERVSPGPYLQVFGSKKASGWTVYSPESESSVAEQGGSSE' A
#
# COMPACT_ATOMS: atom_id res chain seq x y z
N LEU A 1 22.98 -13.01 1.23
CA LEU A 1 23.63 -13.05 2.57
C LEU A 1 23.08 -12.00 3.57
N MET A 2 21.92 -11.35 3.33
CA MET A 2 21.44 -10.23 4.17
C MET A 2 20.06 -10.41 4.82
N GLU A 3 19.39 -11.56 4.66
CA GLU A 3 18.01 -11.74 5.15
C GLU A 3 17.92 -11.97 6.67
N ARG A 4 19.02 -12.37 7.33
CA ARG A 4 18.96 -12.90 8.70
C ARG A 4 18.99 -11.86 9.83
N ARG A 5 18.95 -10.55 9.50
CA ARG A 5 18.99 -9.46 10.50
C ARG A 5 17.75 -8.56 10.53
N LEU A 6 16.78 -8.78 9.66
CA LEU A 6 15.53 -8.04 9.71
C LEU A 6 14.56 -8.78 10.61
N ASN A 7 14.05 -8.10 11.63
CA ASN A 7 12.98 -8.64 12.46
C ASN A 7 11.76 -8.85 11.56
N SER A 8 11.18 -10.05 11.59
CA SER A 8 9.96 -10.37 10.84
C SER A 8 8.71 -9.62 11.36
N TRP A 9 8.84 -8.92 12.49
CA TRP A 9 7.78 -8.16 13.13
C TRP A 9 8.35 -6.93 13.84
N MET A 10 7.52 -5.92 14.04
CA MET A 10 7.85 -4.74 14.84
C MET A 10 6.69 -4.37 15.76
N ARG A 11 7.01 -3.88 16.96
CA ARG A 11 6.06 -3.18 17.82
C ARG A 11 6.22 -1.68 17.59
N ALA A 12 5.17 -1.02 17.13
CA ALA A 12 5.13 0.43 16.94
C ALA A 12 4.12 1.07 17.91
N PRO A 13 4.36 2.32 18.36
CA PRO A 13 3.31 3.12 19.01
C PRO A 13 2.11 3.30 18.07
N ARG A 14 0.91 3.42 18.64
CA ARG A 14 -0.27 3.81 17.87
C ARG A 14 -0.11 5.25 17.40
N GLU A 15 -0.31 5.49 16.11
CA GLU A 15 -0.29 6.85 15.57
C GLU A 15 -1.56 7.62 15.97
N SER A 16 -1.45 8.94 16.11
CA SER A 16 -2.53 9.80 16.61
C SER A 16 -3.76 9.82 15.70
N ASP A 17 -3.56 9.61 14.40
CA ASP A 17 -4.62 9.48 13.39
C ASP A 17 -5.05 8.01 13.18
N GLY A 18 -4.46 7.08 13.95
CA GLY A 18 -4.72 5.65 13.85
C GLY A 18 -4.20 4.98 12.58
N ASN A 19 -3.44 5.68 11.71
CA ASN A 19 -3.05 5.15 10.41
C ASN A 19 -1.54 4.92 10.29
N PRO A 20 -1.04 3.70 10.55
CA PRO A 20 0.39 3.40 10.47
C PRO A 20 0.95 3.33 9.04
N SER A 21 0.11 3.52 8.01
CA SER A 21 0.47 3.21 6.61
C SER A 21 1.70 3.98 6.13
N GLU A 22 1.82 5.28 6.43
CA GLU A 22 2.95 6.07 5.92
C GLU A 22 4.29 5.60 6.48
N ARG A 23 4.35 5.30 7.78
CA ARG A 23 5.56 4.81 8.42
C ARG A 23 5.98 3.45 7.86
N ILE A 24 5.02 2.54 7.66
CA ILE A 24 5.29 1.23 7.09
C ILE A 24 5.79 1.33 5.65
N ARG A 25 5.17 2.16 4.80
CA ARG A 25 5.60 2.37 3.40
C ARG A 25 7.06 2.82 3.32
N LYS A 26 7.48 3.78 4.16
CA LYS A 26 8.88 4.25 4.26
C LYS A 26 9.87 3.17 4.72
N ILE A 27 9.42 2.17 5.48
CA ILE A 27 10.27 1.04 5.86
C ILE A 27 10.41 0.10 4.67
N VAL A 28 9.30 -0.26 4.02
CA VAL A 28 9.28 -1.15 2.85
C VAL A 28 10.14 -0.60 1.73
N GLU A 29 9.97 0.67 1.36
CA GLU A 29 10.75 1.34 0.31
C GLU A 29 12.26 1.35 0.55
N ARG A 30 12.69 1.36 1.82
CA ARG A 30 14.12 1.32 2.18
C ARG A 30 14.73 -0.07 2.06
N VAL A 31 13.93 -1.11 2.25
CA VAL A 31 14.42 -2.50 2.31
C VAL A 31 14.11 -3.29 1.05
N SER A 32 13.19 -2.82 0.22
CA SER A 32 12.80 -3.44 -1.04
C SER A 32 12.60 -2.36 -2.09
N PRO A 33 13.26 -2.44 -3.26
CA PRO A 33 12.80 -1.70 -4.43
C PRO A 33 11.41 -2.20 -4.85
N GLY A 34 10.60 -1.30 -5.42
CA GLY A 34 9.22 -1.58 -5.85
C GLY A 34 9.12 -2.57 -7.02
N PRO A 35 7.89 -2.85 -7.49
CA PRO A 35 6.62 -2.17 -7.20
C PRO A 35 6.02 -2.50 -5.82
N TYR A 36 5.11 -1.65 -5.33
CA TYR A 36 4.48 -1.80 -4.00
C TYR A 36 2.96 -1.99 -4.08
N LEU A 37 2.44 -2.88 -3.21
CA LEU A 37 1.02 -3.17 -3.07
C LEU A 37 0.59 -3.00 -1.61
N GLN A 38 -0.51 -2.29 -1.38
CA GLN A 38 -1.19 -2.24 -0.09
C GLN A 38 -2.64 -2.70 -0.23
N VAL A 39 -3.03 -3.67 0.59
CA VAL A 39 -4.41 -4.12 0.73
C VAL A 39 -5.02 -3.48 1.97
N PHE A 40 -6.32 -3.20 1.93
CA PHE A 40 -7.07 -2.49 2.99
C PHE A 40 -6.52 -1.09 3.29
N GLY A 41 -5.97 -0.41 2.28
CA GLY A 41 -5.46 0.95 2.44
C GLY A 41 -6.59 1.97 2.30
N SER A 42 -6.67 2.91 3.24
CA SER A 42 -7.67 4.00 3.21
C SER A 42 -7.26 5.21 2.37
N LYS A 43 -5.97 5.34 2.00
CA LYS A 43 -5.43 6.49 1.25
C LYS A 43 -4.51 6.02 0.13
N LYS A 44 -4.66 6.62 -1.06
CA LYS A 44 -3.72 6.46 -2.19
C LYS A 44 -2.31 6.90 -1.79
N ALA A 45 -1.29 6.29 -2.39
CA ALA A 45 0.11 6.72 -2.27
C ALA A 45 0.79 6.66 -3.62
N SER A 46 1.64 7.66 -3.90
CA SER A 46 2.48 7.66 -5.11
C SER A 46 3.40 6.45 -5.12
N GLY A 47 3.48 5.73 -6.25
CA GLY A 47 4.27 4.51 -6.39
C GLY A 47 3.68 3.26 -5.74
N TRP A 48 2.51 3.36 -5.10
CA TRP A 48 1.80 2.24 -4.48
C TRP A 48 0.48 1.95 -5.19
N THR A 49 0.27 0.69 -5.56
CA THR A 49 -1.07 0.19 -5.85
C THR A 49 -1.78 -0.02 -4.52
N VAL A 50 -2.94 0.62 -4.33
CA VAL A 50 -3.71 0.54 -3.07
C VAL A 50 -5.10 0.01 -3.36
N TYR A 51 -5.44 -1.13 -2.76
CA TYR A 51 -6.80 -1.65 -2.72
C TYR A 51 -7.49 -1.26 -1.42
N SER A 52 -8.64 -0.61 -1.52
CA SER A 52 -9.51 -0.29 -0.39
C SER A 52 -10.81 -1.09 -0.49
N PRO A 53 -11.32 -1.65 0.62
CA PRO A 53 -12.66 -2.24 0.65
C PRO A 53 -13.76 -1.22 0.34
N GLU A 54 -13.52 0.07 0.56
CA GLU A 54 -14.49 1.13 0.27
C GLU A 54 -14.52 1.55 -1.21
N SER A 55 -13.65 0.99 -2.05
CA SER A 55 -13.54 1.34 -3.48
C SER A 55 -14.38 0.48 -4.43
N GLU A 56 -15.31 -0.33 -3.92
CA GLU A 56 -16.26 -1.08 -4.75
C GLU A 56 -17.40 -0.15 -5.23
N SER A 57 -17.08 0.78 -6.13
CA SER A 57 -18.07 1.51 -6.95
C SER A 57 -17.40 2.28 -8.09
N SER A 58 -16.74 1.57 -9.01
CA SER A 58 -16.72 1.86 -10.47
C SER A 58 -15.64 1.03 -11.14
N VAL A 59 -15.99 -0.17 -11.57
CA VAL A 59 -15.36 -0.86 -12.70
C VAL A 59 -16.45 -0.84 -13.78
N ALA A 60 -16.43 0.16 -14.66
CA ALA A 60 -15.73 0.21 -15.95
C ALA A 60 -16.65 -0.20 -17.11
N GLU A 61 -17.45 0.76 -17.58
CA GLU A 61 -18.01 0.75 -18.94
C GLU A 61 -17.30 1.86 -19.73
N GLN A 62 -16.11 1.56 -20.24
CA GLN A 62 -15.55 2.26 -21.40
C GLN A 62 -15.05 1.22 -22.40
N GLY A 63 -15.88 1.00 -23.42
CA GLY A 63 -15.57 0.27 -24.64
C GLY A 63 -16.87 0.03 -25.40
N GLY A 64 -17.14 0.59 -26.58
CA GLY A 64 -16.41 1.54 -27.40
C GLY A 64 -17.39 2.19 -28.38
N SER A 65 -17.11 3.43 -28.78
CA SER A 65 -17.80 4.11 -29.86
C SER A 65 -17.25 3.62 -31.19
N SER A 66 -18.18 3.31 -32.11
CA SER A 66 -18.07 3.43 -33.57
C SER A 66 -17.03 2.59 -34.31
N GLU A 67 -17.52 1.56 -35.02
CA GLU A 67 -17.43 1.50 -36.49
C GLU A 67 -18.73 0.91 -37.05
#